data_AF-A0A7C4SSW2-F1
#
_entry.id   AF-A0A7C4SSW2-F1
#
_cell.length_a   1.000
_cell.length_b   1.000
_cell.length_c   1.000
_cell.angle_alpha   90.00
_cell.angle_beta   90.00
_cell.angle_gamma   90.00
#
_symmetry.space_group_name_H-M   'P 1'
#
loop_
_entity.id
_entity.type
_entity.pdbx_description
1 polymer ?
#
loop_
_entity_poly.entity_id
_entity_poly.type
_entity_poly.pdbx_seq_one_letter_code
_entity_poly.pdbx_strand_id
1 'polypeptide(L)'
;MTAEVESNDPSQNAFLTYRWFVNGEENPGWRGNTFAGAFKRGDEVSVAVSLPGTSSRDLAVTDSVRIGNAPPQVEKLESPRFEEGRYTTRIVASDPEGDPLSFSIAKGPEGLSIDETGRIAWTPGENDLGRHEVTISVKDDSGGEIVYTYAFSVDRQ
;
A
#
# COMPACT_ATOMS: atom_id res chain seq x y z
N MET A 1 3.72 -2.48 -8.14
CA MET A 1 4.52 -3.67 -7.77
C MET A 1 5.32 -4.11 -8.99
N THR A 2 6.62 -4.39 -8.83
CA THR A 2 7.51 -4.90 -9.89
C THR A 2 7.97 -6.29 -9.49
N ALA A 3 7.91 -7.24 -10.40
CA ALA A 3 8.46 -8.57 -10.20
C ALA A 3 9.68 -8.75 -11.10
N GLU A 4 10.75 -9.35 -10.56
CA GLU A 4 11.99 -9.64 -11.28
C GLU A 4 12.25 -11.15 -11.26
N VAL A 5 12.73 -11.67 -12.39
CA VAL A 5 13.11 -13.10 -12.51
C VAL A 5 14.62 -13.19 -12.64
N GLU A 6 15.26 -13.87 -11.68
CA GLU A 6 16.65 -14.26 -11.80
C GLU A 6 16.73 -15.57 -12.60
N SER A 7 17.49 -15.56 -13.70
CA SER A 7 17.83 -16.77 -14.45
C SER A 7 19.32 -17.06 -14.30
N ASN A 8 19.66 -18.31 -13.98
CA ASN A 8 21.04 -18.78 -13.90
C ASN A 8 21.33 -19.65 -15.14
N ASP A 9 21.73 -19.03 -16.25
CA ASP A 9 22.21 -19.74 -17.44
C ASP A 9 23.75 -19.61 -17.54
N PRO A 10 24.51 -20.71 -17.42
CA PRO A 10 25.97 -20.70 -17.52
C PRO A 10 26.50 -20.34 -18.91
N SER A 11 25.63 -20.23 -19.93
CA SER A 11 25.96 -19.73 -21.26
C SER A 11 25.27 -18.38 -21.48
N GLN A 12 25.97 -17.27 -21.21
CA GLN A 12 25.47 -15.89 -21.33
C GLN A 12 25.02 -15.44 -22.75
N ASN A 13 24.80 -16.38 -23.69
CA ASN A 13 24.58 -16.10 -25.10
C ASN A 13 23.25 -16.65 -25.65
N ALA A 14 22.37 -17.17 -24.80
CA ALA A 14 21.01 -17.54 -25.19
C ALA A 14 20.03 -16.40 -24.88
N PHE A 15 19.31 -15.91 -25.89
CA PHE A 15 18.21 -14.97 -25.69
C PHE A 15 17.03 -15.71 -25.06
N LEU A 16 16.91 -15.65 -23.73
CA LEU A 16 15.76 -16.19 -23.01
C LEU A 16 14.49 -15.44 -23.44
N THR A 17 13.43 -16.19 -23.76
CA THR A 17 12.10 -15.62 -23.96
C THR A 17 11.27 -15.83 -22.70
N TYR A 18 10.79 -14.73 -22.12
CA TYR A 18 9.90 -14.71 -20.97
C TYR A 18 8.45 -14.61 -21.43
N ARG A 19 7.58 -15.44 -20.86
CA ARG A 19 6.13 -15.33 -20.99
C ARG A 19 5.49 -15.32 -19.62
N TRP A 20 4.76 -14.25 -19.32
CA TRP A 20 4.12 -14.07 -18.04
C TRP A 20 2.67 -14.51 -18.10
N PHE A 21 2.20 -15.13 -17.01
CA PHE A 21 0.83 -15.59 -16.85
C PHE A 21 0.25 -14.97 -15.58
N VAL A 22 -1.01 -14.55 -15.65
CA VAL A 22 -1.80 -14.10 -14.50
C VAL A 22 -3.03 -14.99 -14.42
N ASN A 23 -3.22 -15.69 -13.30
CA ASN A 23 -4.29 -16.66 -13.10
C ASN A 23 -4.35 -17.73 -14.23
N GLY A 24 -3.19 -18.07 -14.79
CA GLY A 24 -3.04 -19.02 -15.91
C GLY A 24 -3.25 -18.42 -17.31
N GLU A 25 -3.66 -17.15 -17.44
CA GLU A 25 -3.79 -16.46 -18.73
C GLU A 25 -2.50 -15.74 -19.11
N GLU A 26 -1.96 -16.02 -20.30
CA GLU A 26 -0.73 -15.38 -20.80
C GLU A 26 -0.97 -13.88 -21.06
N ASN A 27 -0.07 -13.03 -20.57
CA ASN A 27 0.00 -11.63 -20.96
C ASN A 27 1.04 -11.44 -22.08
N PRO A 28 0.62 -11.32 -23.36
CA PRO A 28 1.53 -11.30 -24.49
C PRO A 28 2.38 -10.02 -24.58
N GLY A 29 2.05 -8.98 -23.82
CA GLY A 29 2.76 -7.69 -23.77
C GLY A 29 3.94 -7.67 -22.80
N TRP A 30 4.04 -8.66 -21.91
CA TRP A 30 5.11 -8.74 -20.92
C TRP A 30 6.16 -9.76 -21.37
N ARG A 31 7.30 -9.26 -21.84
CA ARG A 31 8.38 -10.09 -22.42
C ARG A 31 9.76 -9.83 -21.81
N GLY A 32 9.83 -8.93 -20.83
CA GLY A 32 11.04 -8.63 -20.07
C GLY A 32 11.20 -9.55 -18.87
N ASN A 33 12.40 -9.52 -18.28
CA ASN A 33 12.68 -10.10 -16.96
C ASN A 33 12.05 -9.30 -15.82
N THR A 34 11.56 -8.09 -16.12
CA THR A 34 10.74 -7.25 -15.24
C THR A 34 9.51 -6.75 -15.99
N PHE A 35 8.42 -6.56 -15.25
CA PHE A 35 7.19 -5.97 -15.79
C PHE A 35 6.43 -5.23 -14.69
N ALA A 36 5.56 -4.31 -15.12
CA ALA A 36 4.67 -3.57 -14.25
C ALA A 36 3.23 -3.77 -14.75
N GLY A 37 2.35 -4.19 -13.84
CA GLY A 37 0.93 -4.43 -14.10
C GLY A 37 0.07 -4.04 -12.90
N ALA A 38 -1.23 -3.86 -13.14
CA ALA A 38 -2.22 -3.77 -12.08
C ALA A 38 -2.60 -5.21 -11.68
N PHE A 39 -2.07 -5.69 -10.56
CA PHE A 39 -2.48 -6.95 -9.96
C PHE A 39 -3.52 -6.69 -8.89
N LYS A 40 -4.36 -7.69 -8.66
CA LYS A 40 -5.30 -7.73 -7.54
C LYS A 40 -4.79 -8.71 -6.51
N ARG A 41 -5.12 -8.45 -5.24
CA ARG A 41 -4.95 -9.43 -4.18
C ARG A 41 -5.54 -10.77 -4.61
N GLY A 42 -4.75 -11.83 -4.45
CA GLY A 42 -5.12 -13.18 -4.81
C GLY A 42 -4.76 -13.59 -6.24
N ASP A 43 -4.30 -12.67 -7.10
CA ASP A 43 -3.75 -13.03 -8.41
C ASP A 43 -2.56 -13.98 -8.26
N GLU A 44 -2.50 -15.00 -9.10
CA GLU A 44 -1.36 -15.90 -9.21
C GLU A 44 -0.55 -15.56 -10.44
N VAL A 45 0.71 -15.17 -10.24
CA VAL A 45 1.63 -14.81 -11.31
C VAL A 45 2.65 -15.92 -11.48
N SER A 46 2.77 -16.46 -12.70
CA SER A 46 3.83 -17.39 -13.06
C SER A 46 4.55 -16.93 -14.32
N VAL A 47 5.78 -17.40 -14.51
CA VAL A 47 6.56 -17.11 -15.73
C VAL A 47 7.00 -18.42 -16.36
N ALA A 48 6.88 -18.50 -17.68
CA ALA A 48 7.52 -19.54 -18.48
C ALA A 48 8.76 -18.96 -19.15
N VAL A 49 9.89 -19.65 -18.98
CA VAL A 49 11.15 -19.31 -19.64
C VAL A 49 11.43 -20.35 -20.73
N SER A 50 11.88 -19.89 -21.89
CA SER A 50 12.24 -20.76 -23.01
C SER A 50 13.50 -20.28 -23.73
N LEU A 51 14.29 -21.25 -24.22
CA LEU A 51 15.40 -21.00 -25.13
C LEU A 51 14.87 -20.88 -26.57
N PRO A 52 15.54 -20.11 -27.46
CA PRO A 52 15.16 -20.02 -28.86
C PRO A 52 15.12 -21.41 -29.54
N GLY A 53 14.04 -21.72 -30.27
CA GLY A 53 13.88 -23.00 -30.96
C GLY A 53 13.34 -24.15 -30.11
N THR A 54 13.00 -23.88 -28.84
CA THR A 54 12.39 -24.87 -27.93
C THR A 54 10.90 -25.04 -28.25
N SER A 55 10.44 -26.30 -28.30
CA SER A 55 9.01 -26.57 -28.48
C SER A 55 8.22 -26.13 -27.25
N SER A 56 6.96 -25.72 -27.41
CA SER A 56 6.08 -25.27 -26.30
C SER A 56 5.85 -26.33 -25.22
N ARG A 57 6.26 -27.58 -25.44
CA ARG A 57 6.20 -28.70 -24.50
C ARG A 57 7.37 -28.76 -23.51
N ASP A 58 8.45 -28.01 -23.76
CA ASP A 58 9.68 -28.04 -22.95
C ASP A 58 9.87 -26.72 -22.18
N LEU A 59 8.77 -26.03 -21.86
CA LEU A 59 8.81 -24.80 -21.06
C LEU A 59 9.08 -25.13 -19.60
N ALA A 60 10.12 -24.52 -19.05
CA ALA A 60 10.23 -24.40 -17.60
C ALA A 60 9.27 -23.29 -17.15
N VAL A 61 8.14 -23.70 -16.56
CA VAL A 61 7.20 -22.79 -15.89
C VAL A 61 7.57 -22.76 -14.41
N THR A 62 7.68 -21.57 -13.83
CA THR A 62 7.90 -21.42 -12.39
C THR A 62 6.66 -21.79 -11.60
N ASP A 63 6.81 -22.06 -10.30
CA ASP A 63 5.68 -21.99 -9.38
C ASP A 63 5.01 -20.61 -9.45
N SER A 64 3.71 -20.54 -9.14
CA SER A 64 2.99 -19.27 -9.08
C SER A 64 3.32 -18.51 -7.80
N VAL A 65 3.49 -17.20 -7.92
CA VAL A 65 3.57 -16.27 -6.79
C VAL A 65 2.19 -15.64 -6.63
N ARG A 66 1.62 -15.76 -5.43
CA ARG A 66 0.33 -15.16 -5.11
C ARG A 66 0.52 -13.72 -4.64
N ILE A 67 -0.21 -12.80 -5.25
CA ILE A 67 -0.20 -11.39 -4.88
C ILE A 67 -0.93 -11.23 -3.54
N GLY A 68 -0.19 -10.73 -2.54
CA GLY A 68 -0.70 -10.46 -1.20
C GLY A 68 -1.57 -9.21 -1.12
N ASN A 69 -2.02 -8.89 0.08
CA ASN A 69 -2.73 -7.65 0.38
C ASN A 69 -1.78 -6.44 0.29
N ALA A 70 -2.18 -5.35 -0.37
CA ALA A 70 -1.49 -4.08 -0.25
C ALA A 70 -1.90 -3.37 1.05
N PRO A 71 -1.00 -2.59 1.68
CA PRO A 71 -1.39 -1.78 2.83
C PRO A 71 -2.27 -0.59 2.42
N PRO A 72 -3.06 -0.04 3.36
CA PRO A 72 -3.81 1.19 3.12
C PRO A 72 -2.89 2.36 2.78
N GLN A 73 -3.44 3.35 2.09
CA GLN A 73 -2.74 4.56 1.69
C GLN A 73 -3.44 5.80 2.24
N VAL A 74 -2.66 6.74 2.78
CA VAL A 74 -3.17 8.05 3.17
C VAL A 74 -3.20 8.94 1.94
N GLU A 75 -4.40 9.37 1.55
CA GLU A 75 -4.63 10.27 0.42
C GLU A 75 -4.34 11.72 0.83
N LYS A 76 -4.87 12.12 1.98
CA LYS A 76 -4.82 13.51 2.43
C LYS A 76 -5.12 13.64 3.92
N LEU A 77 -4.45 14.61 4.55
CA LEU A 77 -4.92 15.22 5.79
C LEU A 77 -5.60 16.55 5.46
N GLU A 78 -6.86 16.73 5.87
CA GLU A 78 -7.57 17.99 5.70
C GLU A 78 -6.94 19.11 6.55
N SER A 79 -7.07 20.35 6.08
CA SER A 79 -6.57 21.49 6.86
C SER A 79 -7.29 21.54 8.21
N PRO A 80 -6.56 21.67 9.33
CA PRO A 80 -7.17 21.72 10.64
C PRO A 80 -8.00 23.00 10.80
N ARG A 81 -9.09 22.88 11.56
CA ARG A 81 -9.97 23.97 11.96
C ARG A 81 -9.92 24.14 13.46
N PHE A 82 -9.85 25.39 13.89
CA PHE A 82 -9.95 25.80 15.28
C PHE A 82 -11.17 26.71 15.42
N GLU A 83 -12.26 26.17 15.96
CA GLU A 83 -13.53 26.88 16.10
C GLU A 83 -14.04 26.65 17.52
N GLU A 84 -14.44 27.72 18.22
CA GLU A 84 -14.98 27.66 19.58
C GLU A 84 -14.10 26.89 20.59
N GLY A 85 -12.77 27.02 20.47
CA GLY A 85 -11.81 26.31 21.33
C GLY A 85 -11.69 24.82 21.02
N ARG A 86 -12.24 24.34 19.90
CA ARG A 86 -12.15 22.95 19.45
C ARG A 86 -11.27 22.84 18.22
N TYR A 87 -10.34 21.90 18.28
CA TYR A 87 -9.56 21.43 17.14
C TYR A 87 -10.32 20.34 16.41
N THR A 88 -10.42 20.46 15.09
CA THR A 88 -10.94 19.39 14.21
C THR A 88 -10.13 19.27 12.93
N THR A 89 -9.93 18.03 12.46
CA THR A 89 -9.42 17.72 11.11
C THR A 89 -9.97 16.37 10.67
N ARG A 90 -9.59 15.91 9.49
CA ARG A 90 -9.94 14.59 8.97
C ARG A 90 -8.77 14.01 8.20
N ILE A 91 -8.42 12.77 8.51
CA ILE A 91 -7.54 11.96 7.66
C ILE A 91 -8.40 11.20 6.65
N VAL A 92 -8.01 11.28 5.38
CA VAL A 92 -8.61 10.55 4.27
C VAL A 92 -7.62 9.48 3.84
N ALA A 93 -8.04 8.22 3.91
CA ALA A 93 -7.27 7.08 3.49
C ALA A 93 -8.12 6.18 2.59
N SER A 94 -7.44 5.40 1.76
CA SER A 94 -8.02 4.42 0.85
C SER A 94 -7.28 3.10 0.96
N ASP A 95 -7.96 2.01 0.63
CA ASP A 95 -7.33 0.72 0.42
C ASP A 95 -7.35 0.41 -1.08
N PRO A 96 -6.23 0.00 -1.70
CA PRO A 96 -6.20 -0.29 -3.15
C PRO A 96 -7.13 -1.43 -3.57
N GLU A 97 -7.39 -2.37 -2.68
CA GLU A 97 -8.30 -3.50 -2.86
C GLU A 97 -9.75 -3.14 -2.49
N GLY A 98 -9.95 -2.03 -1.79
CA GLY A 98 -11.24 -1.54 -1.33
C GLY A 98 -11.67 -2.16 0.00
N ASP A 99 -10.73 -2.76 0.74
CA ASP A 99 -10.99 -3.33 2.06
C ASP A 99 -11.41 -2.22 3.06
N PRO A 100 -12.34 -2.50 4.00
CA PRO A 100 -12.75 -1.53 5.01
C PRO A 100 -11.59 -1.08 5.90
N LEU A 101 -11.53 0.21 6.20
CA LEU A 101 -10.47 0.80 7.00
C LEU A 101 -10.91 1.07 8.45
N SER A 102 -10.02 0.79 9.38
CA SER A 102 -10.13 1.12 10.80
C SER A 102 -9.08 2.16 11.19
N PHE A 103 -9.52 3.19 11.93
CA PHE A 103 -8.68 4.31 12.34
C PHE A 103 -8.47 4.32 13.86
N SER A 104 -7.26 4.60 14.32
CA SER A 104 -6.95 4.73 15.75
C SER A 104 -5.84 5.74 16.03
N ILE A 105 -5.88 6.37 17.20
CA ILE A 105 -4.79 7.22 17.69
C ILE A 105 -3.75 6.34 18.37
N ALA A 106 -2.56 6.24 17.79
CA ALA A 106 -1.42 5.55 18.40
C ALA A 106 -0.67 6.46 19.39
N LYS A 107 -0.63 7.77 19.12
CA LYS A 107 -0.03 8.80 19.98
C LYS A 107 -0.73 10.13 19.75
N GLY A 108 -0.96 10.91 20.81
CA GLY A 108 -1.54 12.24 20.72
C GLY A 108 -1.77 12.87 22.11
N PRO A 109 -2.23 14.13 22.16
CA PRO A 109 -2.64 14.77 23.40
C PRO A 109 -3.83 14.04 24.03
N GLU A 110 -3.95 14.17 25.35
CA GLU A 110 -5.04 13.57 26.11
C GLU A 110 -6.40 14.09 25.63
N GLY A 111 -7.37 13.19 25.45
CA GLY A 111 -8.70 13.52 24.95
C GLY A 111 -8.81 13.69 23.43
N LEU A 112 -7.71 13.52 22.68
CA LEU A 112 -7.78 13.43 21.22
C LEU A 112 -8.55 12.17 20.82
N SER A 113 -9.50 12.31 19.90
CA SER A 113 -10.32 11.23 19.40
C SER A 113 -10.29 11.17 17.88
N ILE A 114 -10.50 9.97 17.33
CA ILE A 114 -10.72 9.72 15.91
C ILE A 114 -11.94 8.82 15.75
N ASP A 115 -12.82 9.11 14.79
CA ASP A 115 -13.97 8.27 14.45
C ASP A 115 -13.71 7.36 13.23
N GLU A 116 -14.68 6.50 12.93
CA GLU A 116 -14.62 5.55 11.80
C GLU A 116 -14.52 6.24 10.42
N THR A 117 -14.88 7.52 10.33
CA THR A 117 -14.77 8.31 9.10
C THR A 117 -13.42 9.00 8.95
N GLY A 118 -12.51 8.81 9.90
CA GLY A 118 -11.21 9.46 9.98
C GLY A 118 -11.28 10.89 10.55
N ARG A 119 -12.42 11.32 11.09
CA ARG A 119 -12.54 12.66 11.69
C ARG A 119 -11.86 12.67 13.04
N ILE A 120 -10.96 13.63 13.21
CA ILE A 120 -10.18 13.83 14.41
C ILE A 120 -10.72 15.06 15.13
N ALA A 121 -10.94 14.94 16.43
CA ALA A 121 -11.42 16.03 17.26
C ALA A 121 -10.73 16.07 18.62
N TRP A 122 -10.49 17.29 19.10
CA TRP A 122 -9.89 17.53 20.40
C TRP A 122 -10.29 18.91 20.93
N THR A 123 -10.34 19.03 22.25
CA THR A 123 -10.56 20.30 22.95
C THR A 123 -9.33 20.56 23.82
N PRO A 124 -8.36 21.38 23.35
CA PRO A 124 -7.18 21.73 24.14
C PRO A 124 -7.59 22.43 25.45
N GLY A 125 -6.92 22.10 26.54
CA GLY A 125 -6.96 22.84 27.80
C GLY A 125 -6.01 24.05 27.79
N GLU A 126 -6.07 24.86 28.85
CA GLU A 126 -5.23 26.07 28.97
C GLU A 126 -3.72 25.79 28.97
N ASN A 127 -3.32 24.58 29.38
CA ASN A 127 -1.93 24.14 29.42
C ASN A 127 -1.47 23.45 28.13
N ASP A 128 -2.35 23.33 27.13
CA ASP A 128 -2.08 22.65 25.87
C ASP A 128 -1.61 23.61 24.78
N LEU A 129 -1.01 24.74 25.14
CA LEU A 129 -0.40 25.66 24.18
C LEU A 129 0.90 25.09 23.60
N GLY A 130 1.16 25.40 22.33
CA GLY A 130 2.36 24.98 21.62
C GLY A 130 2.13 23.80 20.67
N ARG A 131 3.22 23.12 20.31
CA ARG A 131 3.25 22.09 19.26
C ARG A 131 2.84 20.73 19.83
N HIS A 132 1.87 20.10 19.19
CA HIS A 132 1.41 18.74 19.47
C HIS A 132 1.71 17.83 18.28
N GLU A 133 2.13 16.61 18.57
CA GLU A 133 2.35 15.56 17.58
C GLU A 133 1.27 14.49 17.73
N VAL A 134 0.73 14.05 16.60
CA VAL A 134 -0.30 13.02 16.52
C VAL A 134 0.16 11.94 15.57
N THR A 135 0.07 10.69 16.04
CA THR A 135 0.32 9.50 15.24
C THR A 135 -0.98 8.70 15.14
N ILE A 136 -1.42 8.47 13.91
CA ILE A 136 -2.61 7.71 13.56
C ILE A 136 -2.16 6.38 12.96
N SER A 137 -2.81 5.29 13.37
CA SER A 137 -2.73 4.00 12.70
C SER A 137 -4.00 3.78 11.88
N VAL A 138 -3.83 3.43 10.60
CA VAL A 138 -4.90 3.06 9.66
C VAL A 138 -4.65 1.62 9.24
N LYS A 139 -5.63 0.75 9.49
CA LYS A 139 -5.56 -0.69 9.22
C LYS A 139 -6.66 -1.11 8.28
N ASP A 140 -6.36 -2.01 7.35
CA ASP A 140 -7.38 -2.80 6.66
C ASP A 140 -7.74 -4.07 7.47
N ASP A 141 -8.76 -4.81 7.02
CA ASP A 141 -9.19 -6.06 7.63
C ASP A 141 -8.35 -7.30 7.22
N SER A 142 -7.39 -7.08 6.32
CA SER A 142 -6.54 -8.08 5.68
C SER A 142 -5.11 -8.08 6.20
N GLY A 143 -4.84 -7.27 7.23
CA GLY A 143 -3.57 -7.19 7.97
C GLY A 143 -2.60 -6.13 7.46
N GLY A 144 -2.96 -5.33 6.46
CA GLY A 144 -2.22 -4.16 6.07
C GLY A 144 -2.41 -3.01 7.07
N GLU A 145 -1.34 -2.30 7.32
CA GLU A 145 -1.30 -1.17 8.26
C GLU A 145 -0.40 -0.08 7.71
N ILE A 146 -0.83 1.16 7.89
CA ILE A 146 0.01 2.34 7.72
C ILE A 146 -0.06 3.21 8.98
N VAL A 147 1.07 3.82 9.32
CA VAL A 147 1.18 4.77 10.41
C VAL A 147 1.46 6.15 9.83
N TYR A 148 0.65 7.13 10.20
CA TYR A 148 0.74 8.50 9.72
C TYR A 148 0.96 9.45 10.90
N THR A 149 2.05 10.22 10.86
CA THR A 149 2.38 11.20 11.90
C THR A 149 2.32 12.60 11.33
N TYR A 150 1.67 13.51 12.07
CA TYR A 150 1.65 14.92 11.78
C TYR A 150 1.73 15.74 13.07
N ALA A 151 1.95 17.03 12.93
CA ALA A 151 1.96 17.95 14.07
C ALA A 151 1.15 19.20 13.76
N PHE A 152 0.62 19.82 14.81
CA PHE A 152 -0.07 21.10 14.74
C PHE A 152 0.29 21.94 15.97
N SER A 153 0.04 23.24 15.91
CA SER A 153 0.26 24.14 17.04
C SER A 153 -1.06 24.71 17.53
N VAL A 154 -1.19 24.84 18.84
CA VAL A 154 -2.25 25.60 19.50
C VAL A 154 -1.65 26.91 19.97
N ASP A 155 -2.16 28.02 19.45
CA ASP A 155 -1.75 29.36 19.84
C ASP A 155 -2.83 29.99 20.74
N ARG A 156 -2.43 30.98 21.56
CA ARG A 156 -3.41 31.81 22.27
C ARG A 156 -4.22 32.57 21.22
N GLN A 157 -5.54 32.46 21.29
CA GLN A 157 -6.47 33.28 20.51
C GLN A 157 -6.37 34.75 20.91
#